data_AF-A0A2S9GGB5-F1
#
_entry.id   AF-A0A2S9GGB5-F1
#
_cell.length_a   1.000
_cell.length_b   1.000
_cell.length_c   1.000
_cell.angle_alpha   90.00
_cell.angle_beta   90.00
_cell.angle_gamma   90.00
#
_symmetry.space_group_name_H-M   'P 1'
#
loop_
_entity.id
_entity.type
_entity.pdbx_description
1 polymer ?
#
loop_
_entity_poly.entity_id
_entity_poly.type
_entity_poly.pdbx_seq_one_letter_code
_entity_poly.pdbx_strand_id
1 'polypeptide(L)'
;HDLTATRSTVRTHAPRVIALEDSVYAQERDPAARTARLPSVALDAARAALKNDAPVLVQVPRRGYVPALSCARCRTVARCRHCTG
;
A
#
# COMPACT_ATOMS: atom_id res chain seq x y z
N HIS A 1 9.82 10.05 31.44
CA HIS A 1 8.79 10.87 30.75
C HIS A 1 9.10 10.86 29.26
N ASP A 2 8.09 10.63 28.43
CA ASP A 2 8.27 10.65 26.97
C ASP A 2 8.45 12.10 26.47
N LEU A 3 9.38 12.28 25.54
CA LEU A 3 9.58 13.54 24.82
C LEU A 3 8.66 13.57 23.60
N THR A 4 7.39 13.95 23.80
CA THR A 4 6.42 14.09 22.70
C THR A 4 6.34 15.53 22.21
N ALA A 5 6.43 15.73 20.90
CA ALA A 5 6.22 17.03 20.26
C ALA A 5 4.74 17.47 20.34
N THR A 6 4.49 18.78 20.25
CA THR A 6 3.12 19.30 20.20
C THR A 6 2.43 18.93 18.89
N ARG A 7 1.10 18.92 18.88
CA ARG A 7 0.29 18.59 17.69
C ARG A 7 0.57 19.52 16.51
N SER A 8 0.82 20.81 16.76
CA SER A 8 1.14 21.78 15.70
C SER A 8 2.48 21.45 15.06
N THR A 9 3.51 21.17 15.86
CA THR A 9 4.84 20.75 15.36
C THR A 9 4.73 19.50 14.51
N VAL A 10 4.01 18.47 14.98
CA VAL A 10 3.82 17.22 14.21
C VAL A 10 3.16 17.49 12.85
N ARG A 11 2.11 18.32 12.80
CA ARG A 11 1.38 18.59 11.55
C ARG A 11 2.22 19.35 10.51
N THR A 12 3.09 20.26 10.94
CA THR A 12 3.96 21.03 10.02
C THR A 12 5.00 20.14 9.33
N HIS A 13 5.45 19.08 10.01
CA HIS A 13 6.48 18.17 9.50
C HIS A 13 5.94 16.83 8.99
N ALA A 14 4.63 16.60 9.07
CA ALA A 14 4.02 15.38 8.57
C ALA A 14 4.07 15.33 7.03
N PRO A 15 4.33 14.16 6.42
CA PRO A 15 4.28 14.02 4.97
C PRO A 15 2.84 14.20 4.47
N ARG A 16 2.69 14.66 3.22
CA ARG A 16 1.39 14.69 2.55
C ARG A 16 0.93 13.25 2.26
N VAL A 17 -0.15 12.84 2.90
CA VAL A 17 -0.77 11.51 2.70
C VAL A 17 -1.98 11.67 1.78
N ILE A 18 -2.07 10.84 0.75
CA ILE A 18 -3.23 10.77 -0.16
C ILE A 18 -3.81 9.36 0.00
N ALA A 19 -5.03 9.28 0.55
CA ALA A 19 -5.74 8.01 0.63
C ALA A 19 -6.25 7.63 -0.77
N LEU A 20 -6.06 6.37 -1.16
CA LEU A 20 -6.52 5.84 -2.45
C LEU A 20 -8.06 5.78 -2.54
N GLU A 21 -8.74 5.80 -1.40
CA GLU A 21 -10.21 5.73 -1.29
C GLU A 21 -10.88 7.10 -1.48
N ASP A 22 -10.17 8.20 -1.21
CA ASP A 22 -10.70 9.57 -1.32
C ASP A 22 -10.84 10.06 -2.76
N SER A 23 -10.40 9.26 -3.74
CA SER A 23 -10.54 9.56 -5.15
C SER A 23 -11.56 8.64 -5.80
N VAL A 24 -12.85 8.85 -5.52
CA VAL A 24 -13.94 8.26 -6.33
C VAL A 24 -13.71 8.53 -7.83
N TYR A 25 -13.05 9.64 -8.17
CA TYR A 25 -12.63 10.04 -9.52
C TYR A 25 -11.39 9.31 -10.09
N ALA A 26 -10.59 8.60 -9.29
CA ALA A 26 -9.45 7.82 -9.80
C ALA A 26 -9.87 6.39 -10.18
N GLN A 27 -10.82 5.79 -9.46
CA GLN A 27 -11.38 4.47 -9.80
C GLN A 27 -12.07 4.45 -11.18
N GLU A 28 -12.63 5.56 -11.65
CA GLU A 28 -13.23 5.65 -12.99
C GLU A 28 -12.19 5.69 -14.12
N ARG A 29 -11.00 6.25 -13.85
CA ARG A 29 -9.93 6.38 -14.86
C ARG A 29 -9.04 5.15 -15.02
N ASP A 30 -9.05 4.24 -14.05
CA ASP A 30 -8.13 3.10 -14.03
C ASP A 30 -8.83 1.81 -13.61
N PRO A 31 -9.57 1.15 -14.52
CA PRO A 31 -10.15 -0.17 -14.25
C PRO A 31 -9.10 -1.24 -13.92
N ALA A 32 -7.84 -1.05 -14.33
CA ALA A 32 -6.73 -1.95 -14.00
C ALA A 32 -6.25 -1.77 -12.55
N ALA A 33 -6.51 -0.63 -11.90
CA ALA A 33 -6.13 -0.40 -10.50
C ALA A 33 -6.75 -1.43 -9.53
N ARG A 34 -7.88 -2.07 -9.89
CA ARG A 34 -8.49 -3.12 -9.06
C ARG A 34 -7.71 -4.43 -9.06
N THR A 35 -6.94 -4.70 -10.11
CA THR A 35 -6.15 -5.94 -10.27
C THR A 35 -4.64 -5.68 -10.22
N ALA A 36 -4.22 -4.42 -10.41
CA ALA A 36 -2.83 -4.00 -10.39
C ALA A 36 -2.24 -4.04 -8.98
N ARG A 37 -0.98 -4.47 -8.90
CA ARG A 37 -0.21 -4.47 -7.64
C ARG A 37 0.20 -3.07 -7.19
N LEU A 38 0.16 -2.09 -8.10
CA LEU A 38 0.47 -0.69 -7.85
C LEU A 38 -0.48 0.19 -8.66
N PRO A 39 -1.29 1.06 -8.01
CA PRO A 39 -2.17 2.01 -8.72
C PRO A 39 -1.37 3.00 -9.58
N SER A 40 -1.96 3.47 -10.69
CA SER A 40 -1.35 4.46 -11.61
C SER A 40 -0.87 5.73 -10.89
N VAL A 41 -1.68 6.29 -9.99
CA VAL A 41 -1.31 7.48 -9.20
C VAL A 41 -0.04 7.28 -8.37
N ALA A 42 0.17 6.07 -7.83
CA ALA A 42 1.37 5.75 -7.07
C ALA A 42 2.59 5.58 -7.98
N LEU A 43 2.40 4.99 -9.16
CA LEU A 43 3.45 4.86 -10.17
C LEU A 43 3.91 6.22 -10.70
N ASP A 44 2.97 7.12 -10.99
CA ASP A 44 3.27 8.45 -11.50
C ASP A 44 3.97 9.31 -10.46
N ALA A 45 3.55 9.25 -9.19
CA ALA A 45 4.23 9.90 -8.08
C ALA A 45 5.68 9.39 -7.93
N ALA A 46 5.90 8.07 -8.00
CA ALA A 46 7.24 7.50 -7.94
C ALA A 46 8.12 7.97 -9.12
N ARG A 47 7.58 7.99 -10.34
CA ARG A 47 8.30 8.49 -11.53
C ARG A 47 8.67 9.96 -11.39
N ALA A 48 7.77 10.80 -10.87
CA ALA A 48 8.04 12.22 -10.67
C ALA A 48 9.15 12.45 -9.63
N ALA A 49 9.13 11.72 -8.51
CA ALA A 49 10.18 11.80 -7.49
C ALA A 49 11.56 11.40 -8.06
N LEU A 50 11.63 10.27 -8.76
CA LEU A 50 12.89 9.79 -9.37
C LEU A 50 13.43 10.76 -10.44
N LYS A 51 12.56 11.39 -11.24
CA LYS A 51 12.97 12.43 -12.19
C LYS A 51 13.62 13.64 -11.51
N ASN A 52 13.24 13.91 -10.27
CA ASN A 52 13.76 15.00 -9.46
C ASN A 52 14.92 14.55 -8.53
N ASP A 53 15.49 13.37 -8.77
CA ASP A 53 16.55 12.75 -7.96
C ASP A 53 16.18 12.62 -6.47
N ALA A 54 14.89 12.44 -6.19
CA ALA A 54 14.36 12.27 -4.84
C ALA A 54 14.07 10.79 -4.52
N PRO A 55 14.33 10.33 -3.29
CA PRO A 55 14.09 8.94 -2.90
C PRO A 55 12.60 8.61 -2.81
N VAL A 56 12.25 7.36 -3.11
CA VAL A 56 10.89 6.81 -2.99
C VAL A 56 10.88 5.72 -1.93
N LEU A 57 10.05 5.88 -0.90
CA LEU A 57 9.78 4.83 0.08
C LEU A 57 8.55 4.02 -0.35
N VAL A 58 8.74 2.73 -0.62
CA VAL A 58 7.63 1.79 -0.84
C VAL A 58 7.49 0.93 0.40
N GLN A 59 6.51 1.26 1.24
CA GLN A 59 6.18 0.44 2.41
C GLN A 59 5.12 -0.60 2.02
N VAL A 60 5.57 -1.82 1.77
CA VAL A 60 4.66 -2.96 1.69
C VAL A 60 4.34 -3.36 3.13
N PRO A 61 3.05 -3.47 3.54
CA PRO A 61 2.74 -4.04 4.83
C PRO A 61 3.46 -5.39 4.90
N ARG A 62 4.27 -5.59 5.95
CA ARG A 62 4.79 -6.92 6.25
C ARG A 62 3.56 -7.79 6.47
N ARG A 63 3.09 -8.50 5.45
CA ARG A 63 2.30 -9.70 5.70
C ARG A 63 3.23 -10.56 6.52
N GLY A 64 2.95 -10.64 7.81
CA GLY A 64 3.49 -11.66 8.68
C GLY A 64 3.38 -12.98 7.93
N TYR A 65 4.46 -13.72 8.02
CA TYR A 65 4.67 -15.07 7.53
C TYR A 65 3.51 -15.99 7.93
N VAL A 66 2.41 -15.97 7.17
CA VAL A 66 1.47 -17.07 7.11
C VAL A 66 1.76 -17.74 5.77
N PRO A 67 2.61 -18.77 5.73
CA PRO A 67 2.82 -19.52 4.50
C PRO A 67 1.47 -20.13 4.10
N ALA A 68 0.82 -19.51 3.11
CA ALA A 68 -0.35 -20.09 2.48
C ALA A 68 0.14 -21.13 1.48
N LEU A 69 -0.04 -22.41 1.80
CA LEU A 69 0.16 -23.48 0.83
C LEU A 69 -0.98 -23.39 -0.20
N SER A 70 -0.66 -23.34 -1.48
CA SER A 70 -1.66 -23.34 -2.56
C SER A 70 -1.26 -24.31 -3.65
N CYS A 71 -2.24 -24.91 -4.32
CA CYS A 71 -1.97 -25.80 -5.44
C CYS A 71 -1.24 -25.06 -6.57
N ALA A 72 -0.10 -25.57 -7.01
CA ALA A 72 0.69 -24.95 -8.09
C ALA A 72 -0.08 -24.91 -9.42
N ARG A 73 -1.01 -25.86 -9.65
CA ARG A 73 -1.81 -25.96 -10.88
C ARG A 73 -3.06 -25.08 -10.85
N CYS A 74 -3.91 -25.21 -9.84
CA CYS A 74 -5.23 -24.53 -9.80
C CYS A 74 -5.31 -23.36 -8.82
N ARG A 75 -4.24 -23.05 -8.07
CA ARG A 75 -4.15 -21.95 -7.09
C ARG A 75 -5.12 -22.01 -5.90
N THR A 76 -5.85 -23.11 -5.71
CA THR A 76 -6.67 -23.34 -4.50
C THR A 76 -5.79 -23.31 -3.25
N VAL A 77 -6.19 -22.51 -2.27
CA VAL A 77 -5.48 -22.32 -0.99
C VAL A 77 -5.81 -23.47 -0.04
N ALA A 78 -4.79 -24.06 0.59
CA ALA A 78 -4.96 -25.00 1.68
C ALA A 78 -5.42 -24.26 2.94
N ARG A 79 -6.47 -24.76 3.58
CA ARG A 79 -7.03 -24.22 4.83
C ARG A 79 -7.09 -25.32 5.88
N CYS A 80 -6.93 -24.97 7.15
CA CYS A 80 -7.18 -25.89 8.25
C CYS A 80 -8.64 -26.33 8.23
N ARG A 81 -8.95 -27.63 8.29
CA ARG A 81 -10.34 -28.10 8.30
C ARG A 81 -11.08 -27.80 9.61
N HIS A 82 -10.36 -27.48 10.68
CA HIS A 82 -10.91 -27.21 11.99
C HIS A 82 -11.19 -25.71 12.22
N CYS A 83 -10.25 -24.83 11.86
CA CYS A 83 -10.38 -23.38 12.06
C CYS A 83 -10.49 -22.56 10.77
N THR A 84 -10.37 -23.17 9.59
CA THR A 84 -10.35 -22.51 8.26
C THR A 84 -9.13 -21.63 7.95
N GLY A 85 -8.11 -21.68 8.82
CA GLY A 85 -7.06 -20.65 8.89
C GLY A 85 -7.45 -19.69 10.00
#